data_AF-A0A0R0C4Y6-F1
#
_entry.id   AF-A0A0R0C4Y6-F1
#
_cell.length_a   1.000
_cell.length_b   1.000
_cell.length_c   1.000
_cell.angle_alpha   90.00
_cell.angle_beta   90.00
_cell.angle_gamma   90.00
#
_symmetry.space_group_name_H-M   'P 1'
#
loop_
_entity.id
_entity.type
_entity.pdbx_description
1 polymer ?
#
loop_
_entity_poly.entity_id
_entity_poly.type
_entity_poly.pdbx_seq_one_letter_code
_entity_poly.pdbx_strand_id
1 'polypeptide(L)'
;MAYSGNIVEYLGCGIAADRPASLNLTPGALGIYHASDTDDLSLWVLGAWQSRGSGGGIPDAPSDGNTYGRKNSAWEQLAAGGDVTGPAGAVSDRLAVFDGATGKLLKDGGLTVADLYFDTISAPAISAGTVTLNCNGGRVRNFTIAMTANATLAVSNLAASGRVTEFECQITQDATGARTLTLPASFRPLGGSDTAIAAAAGAKTVLSAKTFDAGTTWVYAMQEVV
;
A
#
# COMPACT_ATOMS: atom_id res chain seq x y z
N MET A 1 16.89 50.77 56.10
CA MET A 1 16.63 52.10 55.52
C MET A 1 15.28 51.98 54.82
N ALA A 2 14.21 52.49 55.43
CA ALA A 2 12.88 52.46 54.81
C ALA A 2 12.74 53.69 53.93
N TYR A 3 12.64 53.51 52.61
CA TYR A 3 12.37 54.60 51.69
C TYR A 3 10.87 54.90 51.72
N SER A 4 10.49 56.13 52.08
CA SER A 4 9.10 56.59 52.23
C SER A 4 8.46 57.04 50.92
N GLY A 5 8.98 56.58 49.77
CA GLY A 5 8.53 56.95 48.43
C GLY A 5 7.72 55.85 47.75
N ASN A 6 7.01 56.21 46.68
CA ASN A 6 6.33 55.23 45.83
C ASN A 6 7.37 54.31 45.17
N ILE A 7 7.08 53.01 45.11
CA ILE A 7 7.99 52.03 44.49
C ILE A 7 8.21 52.33 42.99
N VAL A 8 7.20 52.92 42.33
CA VAL A 8 7.28 53.35 40.94
C VAL A 8 7.07 54.85 40.89
N GLU A 9 8.07 55.58 40.40
CA GLU A 9 8.04 57.03 40.24
C GLU A 9 7.95 57.46 38.77
N TYR A 10 8.12 56.52 37.85
CA TYR A 10 7.91 56.72 36.43
C TYR A 10 7.23 55.51 35.80
N LEU A 11 6.12 55.74 35.11
CA LEU A 11 5.41 54.77 34.29
C LEU A 11 5.16 55.39 32.92
N GLY A 12 5.77 54.82 31.88
CA GLY A 12 5.63 55.29 30.50
C GLY A 12 5.22 54.17 29.55
N CYS A 13 4.65 54.56 28.42
CA CYS A 13 4.43 53.69 27.27
C CYS A 13 4.61 54.48 25.97
N GLY A 14 4.88 53.79 24.87
CA GLY A 14 5.12 54.40 23.56
C GLY A 14 6.07 53.54 22.72
N ILE A 15 6.70 54.10 21.69
CA ILE A 15 7.72 53.39 20.94
C ILE A 15 9.07 53.41 21.69
N ALA A 16 9.95 52.45 21.45
CA ALA A 16 11.22 52.33 22.15
C ALA A 16 12.09 53.60 22.06
N ALA A 17 11.99 54.34 20.95
CA ALA A 17 12.71 55.60 20.72
C ALA A 17 12.23 56.77 21.59
N ASP A 18 10.97 56.75 22.05
CA ASP A 18 10.38 57.82 22.88
C ASP A 18 10.74 57.68 24.37
N ARG A 19 11.42 56.60 24.73
CA ARG A 19 11.84 56.33 26.10
C ARG A 19 12.82 57.40 26.58
N PRO A 20 12.59 58.04 27.75
CA PRO A 20 13.47 59.09 28.24
C PRO A 20 14.91 58.59 28.40
N ALA A 21 15.88 59.34 27.89
CA ALA A 21 17.30 58.97 27.97
C ALA A 21 17.83 58.88 29.41
N SER A 22 17.20 59.61 30.34
CA SER A 22 17.51 59.59 31.77
C SER A 22 16.26 59.80 32.60
N LEU A 23 16.20 59.14 33.77
CA LEU A 23 15.20 59.42 34.79
C LEU A 23 15.89 59.88 36.08
N ASN A 24 15.36 60.95 36.68
CA ASN A 24 15.74 61.41 38.00
C ASN A 24 14.74 60.84 39.00
N LEU A 25 15.03 59.65 39.51
CA LEU A 25 14.19 58.95 40.49
C LEU A 25 14.85 59.00 41.87
N THR A 26 14.04 58.93 42.92
CA THR A 26 14.51 58.76 44.28
C THR A 26 15.29 57.44 44.40
N PRO A 27 16.39 57.39 45.18
CA PRO A 27 17.11 56.14 45.40
C PRO A 27 16.17 55.01 45.86
N GLY A 28 16.18 53.89 45.14
CA GLY A 28 15.32 52.74 45.41
C GLY A 28 13.98 52.72 44.67
N ALA A 29 13.62 53.79 43.95
CA ALA A 29 12.43 53.81 43.09
C ALA A 29 12.70 53.19 41.71
N LEU A 30 11.63 52.67 41.09
CA LEU A 30 11.65 52.04 39.77
C LEU A 30 11.05 52.98 38.71
N GLY A 31 11.66 52.96 37.53
CA GLY A 31 11.06 53.50 36.31
C GLY A 31 10.68 52.34 35.40
N ILE A 32 9.43 52.28 34.96
CA ILE A 32 8.92 51.21 34.10
C ILE A 32 8.47 51.83 32.78
N TYR A 33 8.84 51.20 31.68
CA TYR A 33 8.42 51.61 30.34
C TYR A 33 8.04 50.41 29.48
N HIS A 34 6.88 50.43 28.85
CA HIS A 34 6.49 49.43 27.84
C HIS A 34 6.65 50.04 26.44
N ALA A 35 7.52 49.43 25.62
CA ALA A 35 7.72 49.81 24.24
C ALA A 35 6.78 48.98 23.35
N SER A 36 5.85 49.61 22.62
CA SER A 36 4.83 48.93 21.83
C SER A 36 5.33 48.41 20.47
N ASP A 37 6.42 48.97 19.96
CA ASP A 37 7.03 48.60 18.67
C ASP A 37 7.97 47.39 18.80
N THR A 38 8.68 47.26 19.92
CA THR A 38 9.52 46.09 20.22
C THR A 38 8.87 45.09 21.18
N ASP A 39 7.68 45.42 21.68
CA ASP A 39 6.95 44.70 22.75
C ASP A 39 7.84 44.38 23.97
N ASP A 40 8.68 45.34 24.34
CA ASP A 40 9.64 45.19 25.43
C ASP A 40 9.15 45.91 26.69
N LEU A 41 9.17 45.20 27.82
CA LEU A 41 9.08 45.83 29.14
C LEU A 41 10.49 46.17 29.64
N SER A 42 10.71 47.45 29.88
CA SER A 42 11.98 48.01 30.33
C SER A 42 11.91 48.48 31.78
N LEU A 43 12.98 48.24 32.54
CA LEU A 43 13.17 48.73 33.91
C LEU A 43 14.38 49.67 33.97
N TRP A 44 14.24 50.82 34.61
CA TRP A 44 15.35 51.73 34.89
C TRP A 44 16.16 51.23 36.08
N VAL A 45 17.41 50.85 35.83
CA VAL A 45 18.32 50.27 36.83
C VAL A 45 19.71 50.89 36.66
N LEU A 46 20.30 51.38 37.75
CA LEU A 46 21.68 51.91 37.79
C LEU A 46 21.99 52.98 36.71
N GLY A 47 21.01 53.83 36.38
CA GLY A 47 21.22 54.93 35.43
C GLY A 47 21.05 54.55 33.96
N ALA A 48 20.48 53.38 33.66
CA ALA A 48 20.15 52.96 32.31
C ALA A 48 18.87 52.11 32.26
N TRP A 49 18.24 52.07 31.09
CA TRP A 49 17.15 51.14 30.84
C TRP A 49 17.66 49.73 30.54
N GLN A 50 17.13 48.74 31.24
CA GLN A 50 17.33 47.33 30.98
C GLN A 50 16.05 46.75 30.40
N SER A 51 16.08 46.29 29.15
CA SER A 51 14.94 45.64 28.49
C SER A 51 15.04 44.12 28.69
N ARG A 52 13.95 43.46 29.14
CA ARG A 52 13.82 42.01 28.93
C ARG A 52 13.24 41.83 27.54
N GLY A 53 14.12 41.62 26.56
CA GLY A 53 13.72 41.38 25.17
C GLY A 53 12.68 40.27 25.09
N SER A 54 11.49 40.56 24.56
CA SER A 54 10.49 39.54 24.21
C SER A 54 10.99 38.58 23.10
N GLY A 55 12.15 38.85 22.49
CA GLY A 55 12.76 38.09 21.40
C GLY A 55 13.37 36.73 21.75
N GLY A 56 13.14 36.18 22.95
CA GLY A 56 13.64 34.86 23.36
C GLY A 56 12.78 33.68 22.90
N GLY A 57 11.66 33.93 22.24
CA GLY A 57 10.76 32.90 21.72
C GLY A 57 11.31 32.19 20.47
N ILE A 58 10.85 30.97 20.23
CA ILE A 58 11.02 30.32 18.93
C ILE A 58 10.06 31.03 17.96
N PRO A 59 10.53 31.58 16.82
CA PRO A 59 9.64 32.23 15.85
C PRO A 59 8.66 31.21 15.28
N ASP A 60 7.48 31.65 14.86
CA ASP A 60 6.47 30.78 14.27
C ASP A 60 7.01 29.97 13.08
N ALA A 61 6.45 28.78 12.87
CA ALA A 61 6.74 27.98 11.69
C ALA A 61 6.26 28.69 10.43
N PRO A 62 6.86 28.41 9.25
CA PRO A 62 6.36 28.93 7.98
C PRO A 62 4.86 28.67 7.79
N SER A 63 4.11 29.71 7.42
CA SER A 63 2.65 29.67 7.25
C SER A 63 2.24 29.26 5.82
N ASP A 64 2.77 28.13 5.35
CA ASP A 64 2.61 27.62 3.97
C ASP A 64 1.73 26.35 3.87
N GLY A 65 1.12 25.93 4.98
CA GLY A 65 0.28 24.72 5.07
C GLY A 65 1.05 23.41 5.28
N ASN A 66 2.38 23.45 5.38
CA ASN A 66 3.19 22.28 5.70
C ASN A 66 3.37 22.09 7.22
N THR A 67 3.64 20.85 7.64
CA THR A 67 3.99 20.53 9.03
C THR A 67 5.50 20.65 9.21
N TYR A 68 5.94 21.28 10.30
CA TYR A 68 7.35 21.49 10.63
C TYR A 68 7.68 20.99 12.04
N GLY A 69 8.88 20.45 12.20
CA GLY A 69 9.50 20.14 13.48
C GLY A 69 10.67 21.09 13.74
N ARG A 70 11.02 21.30 15.02
CA ARG A 70 12.19 22.12 15.36
C ARG A 70 13.45 21.24 15.40
N LYS A 71 14.45 21.54 14.57
CA LYS A 71 15.74 20.84 14.57
C LYS A 71 16.88 21.83 14.34
N ASN A 72 17.90 21.76 15.20
CA ASN A 72 19.13 22.58 15.11
C ASN A 72 18.85 24.09 14.94
N SER A 73 17.95 24.65 15.75
CA SER A 73 17.55 26.06 15.68
C SER A 73 16.94 26.49 14.34
N ALA A 74 16.44 25.55 13.54
CA ALA A 74 15.69 25.79 12.33
C ALA A 74 14.35 25.05 12.36
N TRP A 75 13.40 25.54 11.56
CA TRP A 75 12.21 24.79 11.20
C TRP A 75 12.57 23.82 10.08
N GLU A 76 12.34 22.53 10.31
CA GLU A 76 12.55 21.48 9.31
C GLU A 76 11.20 20.90 8.92
N GLN A 77 10.89 20.94 7.62
CA GLN A 77 9.63 20.45 7.10
C GLN A 77 9.56 18.93 7.25
N LEU A 78 8.46 18.42 7.78
CA LEU A 78 8.16 17.00 7.75
C LEU A 78 7.50 16.70 6.41
N ALA A 79 8.05 15.75 5.66
CA ALA A 79 7.42 15.28 4.44
C ALA A 79 5.99 14.79 4.75
N ALA A 80 5.02 15.20 3.95
CA ALA A 80 3.64 14.75 4.09
C ALA A 80 3.56 13.26 3.70
N GLY A 81 3.68 12.36 4.67
CA GLY A 81 3.62 10.91 4.47
C GLY A 81 4.07 10.11 5.68
N GLY A 82 3.67 8.85 5.75
CA GLY A 82 4.28 7.89 6.68
C GLY A 82 5.69 7.49 6.23
N ASP A 83 6.31 6.54 6.95
CA ASP A 83 7.66 6.04 6.64
C ASP A 83 7.82 5.44 5.23
N VAL A 84 6.69 5.16 4.56
CA VAL A 84 6.57 4.61 3.21
C VAL A 84 5.50 5.37 2.42
N THR A 85 5.72 5.52 1.12
CA THR A 85 4.81 6.17 0.18
C THR A 85 4.12 5.15 -0.71
N GLY A 86 2.81 5.26 -0.86
CA GLY A 86 1.98 4.43 -1.73
C GLY A 86 1.16 3.36 -0.99
N PRO A 87 0.29 2.62 -1.71
CA PRO A 87 0.04 2.71 -3.16
C PRO A 87 -0.69 4.01 -3.55
N ALA A 88 -0.28 4.64 -4.66
CA ALA A 88 -0.94 5.86 -5.19
C ALA A 88 -2.36 5.59 -5.74
N GLY A 89 -2.77 4.32 -5.80
CA GLY A 89 -4.12 3.84 -6.08
C GLY A 89 -4.23 2.38 -5.63
N ALA A 90 -4.73 2.16 -4.42
CA ALA A 90 -4.95 0.82 -3.87
C ALA A 90 -6.39 0.38 -4.14
N VAL A 91 -6.58 -0.88 -4.52
CA VAL A 91 -7.90 -1.53 -4.50
C VAL A 91 -8.06 -2.22 -3.15
N SER A 92 -9.29 -2.24 -2.61
CA SER A 92 -9.61 -2.95 -1.36
C SER A 92 -9.11 -4.39 -1.41
N ASP A 93 -8.66 -4.88 -0.26
CA ASP A 93 -8.25 -6.28 -0.02
C ASP A 93 -7.02 -6.77 -0.81
N ARG A 94 -6.40 -5.90 -1.61
CA ARG A 94 -5.15 -6.20 -2.31
C ARG A 94 -3.92 -5.99 -1.44
N LEU A 95 -2.92 -6.81 -1.71
CA LEU A 95 -1.64 -6.78 -1.02
C LEU A 95 -0.76 -5.66 -1.57
N ALA A 96 -0.26 -4.80 -0.68
CA ALA A 96 0.79 -3.85 -1.02
C ALA A 96 2.13 -4.58 -1.18
N VAL A 97 2.91 -4.20 -2.20
CA VAL A 97 4.25 -4.75 -2.46
C VAL A 97 5.26 -3.62 -2.68
N PHE A 98 6.53 -3.85 -2.39
CA PHE A 98 7.58 -2.84 -2.61
C PHE A 98 7.72 -2.46 -4.08
N ASP A 99 7.90 -1.17 -4.32
CA ASP A 99 8.16 -0.59 -5.63
C ASP A 99 9.58 -0.04 -5.74
N GLY A 100 10.54 -0.96 -5.81
CA GLY A 100 11.97 -0.64 -5.87
C GLY A 100 12.74 -1.21 -4.67
N ALA A 101 14.02 -0.84 -4.57
CA ALA A 101 14.95 -1.47 -3.63
C ALA A 101 15.10 -0.74 -2.29
N THR A 102 14.58 0.49 -2.16
CA THR A 102 14.79 1.32 -0.96
C THR A 102 13.89 0.93 0.20
N GLY A 103 12.84 0.13 -0.06
CA GLY A 103 11.79 -0.17 0.92
C GLY A 103 10.89 1.02 1.28
N LYS A 104 10.99 2.13 0.54
CA LYS A 104 10.25 3.39 0.82
C LYS A 104 9.04 3.61 -0.08
N LEU A 105 8.94 2.87 -1.19
CA LEU A 105 7.82 2.95 -2.10
C LEU A 105 7.03 1.64 -2.06
N LEU A 106 5.71 1.76 -2.06
CA LEU A 106 4.75 0.67 -2.15
C LEU A 106 3.86 0.86 -3.38
N LYS A 107 3.50 -0.25 -4.03
CA LYS A 107 2.53 -0.32 -5.12
C LYS A 107 1.47 -1.39 -4.84
N ASP A 108 0.37 -1.35 -5.59
CA ASP A 108 -0.62 -2.42 -5.59
C ASP A 108 0.01 -3.69 -6.18
N GLY A 109 0.00 -4.79 -5.42
CA GLY A 109 0.51 -6.09 -5.83
C GLY A 109 -0.38 -6.84 -6.81
N GLY A 110 -1.61 -6.34 -7.05
CA GLY A 110 -2.55 -6.90 -8.03
C GLY A 110 -3.21 -8.21 -7.60
N LEU A 111 -2.90 -8.71 -6.40
CA LEU A 111 -3.48 -9.91 -5.81
C LEU A 111 -4.09 -9.57 -4.46
N THR A 112 -5.23 -10.19 -4.17
CA THR A 112 -5.82 -10.17 -2.84
C THR A 112 -5.20 -11.26 -1.95
N VAL A 113 -5.45 -11.18 -0.64
CA VAL A 113 -5.11 -12.28 0.28
C VAL A 113 -5.84 -13.56 -0.13
N ALA A 114 -7.05 -13.45 -0.65
CA ALA A 114 -7.81 -14.60 -1.14
C ALA A 114 -7.10 -15.30 -2.33
N ASP A 115 -6.52 -14.52 -3.24
CA ASP A 115 -5.78 -15.06 -4.39
C ASP A 115 -4.49 -15.82 -4.00
N LEU A 116 -3.99 -15.65 -2.78
CA LEU A 116 -2.77 -16.34 -2.33
C LEU A 116 -3.02 -17.78 -1.85
N TYR A 117 -4.23 -18.13 -1.43
CA TYR A 117 -4.48 -19.38 -0.72
C TYR A 117 -5.75 -20.13 -1.14
N PHE A 118 -6.61 -19.55 -1.97
CA PHE A 118 -7.77 -20.27 -2.49
C PHE A 118 -7.49 -20.88 -3.86
N ASP A 119 -7.52 -22.20 -3.93
CA ASP A 119 -7.54 -22.93 -5.19
C ASP A 119 -8.97 -23.01 -5.73
N THR A 120 -9.46 -21.86 -6.20
CA THR A 120 -10.82 -21.73 -6.74
C THR A 120 -11.03 -22.73 -7.87
N ILE A 121 -12.14 -23.44 -7.82
CA ILE A 121 -12.57 -24.33 -8.91
C ILE A 121 -13.13 -23.48 -10.05
N SER A 122 -12.54 -23.58 -11.24
CA SER A 122 -13.06 -22.98 -12.46
C SER A 122 -13.90 -23.99 -13.25
N ALA A 123 -15.11 -23.60 -13.65
CA ALA A 123 -16.04 -24.47 -14.36
C ALA A 123 -16.33 -23.94 -15.79
N PRO A 124 -15.38 -24.04 -16.74
CA PRO A 124 -15.59 -23.57 -18.09
C PRO A 124 -16.65 -24.41 -18.83
N ALA A 125 -17.51 -23.73 -19.58
CA ALA A 125 -18.50 -24.37 -20.44
C ALA A 125 -17.93 -24.71 -21.81
N ILE A 126 -18.50 -25.72 -22.46
CA ILE A 126 -18.24 -26.01 -23.87
C ILE A 126 -18.89 -24.91 -24.72
N SER A 127 -18.11 -24.30 -25.60
CA SER A 127 -18.55 -23.30 -26.57
C SER A 127 -17.97 -23.62 -27.94
N ALA A 128 -18.81 -23.68 -28.97
CA ALA A 128 -18.42 -24.00 -30.34
C ALA A 128 -17.51 -25.25 -30.45
N GLY A 129 -17.83 -26.31 -29.70
CA GLY A 129 -17.07 -27.58 -29.70
C GLY A 129 -15.71 -27.52 -29.00
N THR A 130 -15.43 -26.47 -28.23
CA THR A 130 -14.19 -26.32 -27.45
C THR A 130 -14.51 -26.00 -25.99
N VAL A 131 -13.72 -26.54 -25.07
CA VAL A 131 -13.71 -26.12 -23.66
C VAL A 131 -12.31 -25.59 -23.33
N THR A 132 -12.24 -24.35 -22.85
CA THR A 132 -10.96 -23.67 -22.60
C THR A 132 -10.72 -23.55 -21.11
N LEU A 133 -9.67 -24.22 -20.61
CA LEU A 133 -9.18 -24.03 -19.25
C LEU A 133 -8.31 -22.77 -19.21
N ASN A 134 -8.74 -21.75 -18.47
CA ASN A 134 -7.97 -20.54 -18.25
C ASN A 134 -7.11 -20.69 -16.99
N CYS A 135 -5.81 -20.90 -17.15
CA CYS A 135 -4.88 -21.09 -16.03
C CYS A 135 -4.48 -19.79 -15.32
N ASN A 136 -4.94 -18.61 -15.78
CA ASN A 136 -4.67 -17.29 -15.17
C ASN A 136 -3.19 -17.03 -14.82
N GLY A 137 -2.29 -17.27 -15.76
CA GLY A 137 -0.84 -17.19 -15.57
C GLY A 137 -0.25 -18.37 -14.78
N GLY A 138 -0.94 -19.51 -14.76
CA GLY A 138 -0.57 -20.72 -14.01
C GLY A 138 -1.05 -20.75 -12.55
N ARG A 139 -1.95 -19.84 -12.16
CA ARG A 139 -2.47 -19.71 -10.79
C ARG A 139 -3.70 -20.59 -10.53
N VAL A 140 -4.56 -20.76 -11.53
CA VAL A 140 -5.75 -21.61 -11.42
C VAL A 140 -5.37 -23.03 -11.77
N ARG A 141 -5.56 -23.96 -10.82
CA ARG A 141 -5.16 -25.35 -10.95
C ARG A 141 -6.33 -26.32 -10.86
N ASN A 142 -7.46 -25.94 -10.28
CA ASN A 142 -8.62 -26.79 -10.19
C ASN A 142 -9.70 -26.44 -11.23
N PHE A 143 -10.13 -27.43 -11.99
CA PHE A 143 -11.17 -27.29 -12.99
C PHE A 143 -12.26 -28.36 -12.85
N THR A 144 -13.47 -28.01 -13.27
CA THR A 144 -14.52 -28.98 -13.56
C THR A 144 -15.07 -28.76 -14.96
N ILE A 145 -15.34 -29.84 -15.68
CA ILE A 145 -16.00 -29.82 -16.98
C ILE A 145 -17.26 -30.66 -16.88
N ALA A 146 -18.41 -30.07 -17.22
CA ALA A 146 -19.63 -30.81 -17.49
C ALA A 146 -19.73 -31.05 -19.00
N MET A 147 -19.64 -32.30 -19.43
CA MET A 147 -19.77 -32.66 -20.84
C MET A 147 -21.22 -32.52 -21.25
N THR A 148 -21.52 -31.72 -22.28
CA THR A 148 -22.87 -31.58 -22.88
C THR A 148 -22.86 -31.88 -24.38
N ALA A 149 -21.67 -31.96 -24.97
CA ALA A 149 -21.41 -32.27 -26.36
C ALA A 149 -19.97 -32.81 -26.49
N ASN A 150 -19.61 -33.31 -27.66
CA ASN A 150 -18.21 -33.58 -27.97
C ASN A 150 -17.43 -32.25 -27.99
N ALA A 151 -16.24 -32.26 -27.41
CA ALA A 151 -15.41 -31.07 -27.30
C ALA A 151 -13.93 -31.37 -27.54
N THR A 152 -13.19 -30.34 -27.91
CA THR A 152 -11.73 -30.32 -27.85
C THR A 152 -11.29 -29.51 -26.63
N LEU A 153 -10.30 -30.01 -25.91
CA LEU A 153 -9.69 -29.28 -24.80
C LEU A 153 -8.76 -28.20 -25.36
N ALA A 154 -8.89 -26.98 -24.87
CA ALA A 154 -7.92 -25.91 -25.03
C ALA A 154 -7.44 -25.45 -23.65
N VAL A 155 -6.20 -24.96 -23.57
CA VAL A 155 -5.63 -24.39 -22.35
C VAL A 155 -5.03 -23.03 -22.70
N SER A 156 -5.31 -22.02 -21.88
CA SER A 156 -4.89 -20.64 -22.12
C SER A 156 -4.32 -19.97 -20.87
N ASN A 157 -3.66 -18.82 -21.06
CA ASN A 157 -3.03 -18.03 -19.99
C ASN A 157 -2.13 -18.91 -19.11
N LEU A 158 -1.20 -19.62 -19.73
CA LEU A 158 -0.22 -20.44 -19.04
C LEU A 158 0.79 -19.55 -18.29
N ALA A 159 1.51 -20.16 -17.34
CA ALA A 159 2.65 -19.50 -16.73
C ALA A 159 3.71 -19.16 -17.79
N ALA A 160 4.39 -18.02 -17.61
CA ALA A 160 5.51 -17.63 -18.48
C ALA A 160 6.66 -18.65 -18.42
N SER A 161 7.54 -18.63 -19.43
CA SER A 161 8.71 -19.52 -19.48
C SER A 161 9.56 -19.43 -18.19
N GLY A 162 10.10 -20.57 -17.77
CA GLY A 162 10.77 -20.74 -16.48
C GLY A 162 9.83 -21.02 -15.30
N ARG A 163 8.52 -21.17 -15.55
CA ARG A 163 7.51 -21.59 -14.56
C ARG A 163 6.70 -22.77 -15.08
N VAL A 164 6.22 -23.59 -14.15
CA VAL A 164 5.35 -24.73 -14.45
C VAL A 164 3.90 -24.25 -14.55
N THR A 165 3.13 -24.83 -15.46
CA THR A 165 1.66 -24.83 -15.36
C THR A 165 1.22 -26.25 -15.09
N GLU A 166 0.38 -26.44 -14.08
CA GLU A 166 -0.24 -27.71 -13.72
C GLU A 166 -1.73 -27.49 -13.48
N PHE A 167 -2.53 -28.53 -13.68
CA PHE A 167 -3.92 -28.50 -13.27
C PHE A 167 -4.48 -29.91 -13.02
N GLU A 168 -5.54 -29.95 -12.21
CA GLU A 168 -6.45 -31.07 -12.05
C GLU A 168 -7.83 -30.68 -12.62
N CYS A 169 -8.42 -31.57 -13.40
CA CYS A 169 -9.72 -31.35 -14.00
C CYS A 169 -10.62 -32.57 -13.79
N GLN A 170 -11.72 -32.39 -13.08
CA GLN A 170 -12.78 -33.40 -13.04
C GLN A 170 -13.73 -33.20 -14.22
N ILE A 171 -13.80 -34.17 -15.11
CA ILE A 171 -14.67 -34.19 -16.27
C ILE A 171 -15.83 -35.11 -15.96
N THR A 172 -17.07 -34.62 -16.08
CA THR A 172 -18.28 -35.38 -15.78
C THR A 172 -19.10 -35.56 -17.04
N GLN A 173 -19.46 -36.80 -17.38
CA GLN A 173 -20.38 -37.11 -18.48
C GLN A 173 -21.78 -36.56 -18.20
N ASP A 174 -22.53 -36.23 -19.27
CA ASP A 174 -23.96 -35.96 -19.13
C ASP A 174 -24.74 -37.24 -18.78
N ALA A 175 -26.05 -37.08 -18.61
CA ALA A 175 -26.96 -38.19 -18.36
C ALA A 175 -27.12 -39.16 -19.55
N THR A 176 -26.57 -38.84 -20.73
CA THR A 176 -26.59 -39.73 -21.91
C THR A 176 -25.32 -40.57 -21.99
N GLY A 177 -24.18 -40.00 -21.63
CA GLY A 177 -22.86 -40.60 -21.81
C GLY A 177 -22.34 -40.48 -23.24
N ALA A 178 -21.25 -41.20 -23.50
CA ALA A 178 -20.55 -41.31 -24.78
C ALA A 178 -19.99 -40.00 -25.37
N ARG A 179 -19.93 -38.91 -24.59
CA ARG A 179 -19.24 -37.69 -25.02
C ARG A 179 -17.75 -37.92 -25.10
N THR A 180 -17.12 -37.26 -26.05
CA THR A 180 -15.66 -37.28 -26.23
C THR A 180 -15.06 -35.93 -25.89
N LEU A 181 -13.95 -35.95 -25.15
CA LEU A 181 -13.07 -34.80 -24.97
C LEU A 181 -11.75 -35.10 -25.68
N THR A 182 -11.48 -34.41 -26.78
CA THR A 182 -10.25 -34.57 -27.54
C THR A 182 -9.14 -33.76 -26.88
N LEU A 183 -8.08 -34.43 -26.43
CA LEU A 183 -6.88 -33.75 -25.92
C LEU A 183 -5.99 -33.28 -27.09
N PRO A 184 -5.34 -32.12 -27.00
CA PRO A 184 -4.38 -31.66 -28.01
C PRO A 184 -3.23 -32.64 -28.19
N ALA A 185 -2.63 -32.69 -29.38
CA ALA A 185 -1.49 -33.57 -29.66
C ALA A 185 -0.23 -33.26 -28.81
N SER A 186 -0.16 -32.10 -28.16
CA SER A 186 0.90 -31.78 -27.19
C SER A 186 0.77 -32.58 -25.88
N PHE A 187 -0.39 -33.18 -25.60
CA PHE A 187 -0.65 -33.99 -24.41
C PHE A 187 -0.13 -35.42 -24.60
N ARG A 188 0.79 -35.82 -23.73
CA ARG A 188 1.46 -37.12 -23.73
C ARG A 188 1.06 -37.88 -22.46
N PRO A 189 0.42 -39.06 -22.58
CA PRO A 189 0.01 -39.83 -21.42
C PRO A 189 1.23 -40.37 -20.68
N LEU A 190 1.14 -40.40 -19.36
CA LEU A 190 2.02 -41.22 -18.53
C LEU A 190 1.62 -42.70 -18.66
N GLY A 191 2.56 -43.60 -18.38
CA GLY A 191 2.30 -45.04 -18.43
C GLY A 191 1.10 -45.42 -17.54
N GLY A 192 0.15 -46.19 -18.10
CA GLY A 192 -1.07 -46.62 -17.41
C GLY A 192 -2.21 -45.60 -17.38
N SER A 193 -2.06 -44.44 -18.02
CA SER A 193 -3.13 -43.45 -18.12
C SER A 193 -4.15 -43.84 -19.19
N ASP A 194 -5.42 -43.57 -18.92
CA ASP A 194 -6.47 -43.60 -19.92
C ASP A 194 -6.20 -42.54 -21.00
N THR A 195 -6.63 -42.82 -22.23
CA THR A 195 -6.50 -41.88 -23.36
C THR A 195 -7.84 -41.29 -23.81
N ALA A 196 -8.92 -41.67 -23.15
CA ALA A 196 -10.27 -41.14 -23.36
C ALA A 196 -10.97 -41.00 -22.01
N ILE A 197 -11.93 -40.07 -21.92
CA ILE A 197 -12.79 -39.95 -20.73
C ILE A 197 -13.74 -41.14 -20.64
N ALA A 198 -14.19 -41.45 -19.41
CA ALA A 198 -15.18 -42.48 -19.15
C ALA A 198 -16.46 -42.21 -19.95
N ALA A 199 -17.06 -43.26 -20.53
CA ALA A 199 -18.17 -43.12 -21.47
C ALA A 199 -19.55 -43.32 -20.84
N ALA A 200 -19.66 -43.90 -19.65
CA ALA A 200 -20.96 -44.14 -19.02
C ALA A 200 -21.64 -42.82 -18.61
N ALA A 201 -22.97 -42.81 -18.63
CA ALA A 201 -23.75 -41.66 -18.20
C ALA A 201 -23.40 -41.26 -16.76
N GLY A 202 -23.12 -39.98 -16.53
CA GLY A 202 -22.72 -39.44 -15.23
C GLY A 202 -21.35 -39.88 -14.71
N ALA A 203 -20.59 -40.69 -15.47
CA ALA A 203 -19.25 -41.10 -15.09
C ALA A 203 -18.31 -39.90 -14.99
N LYS A 204 -17.31 -40.03 -14.12
CA LYS A 204 -16.32 -38.98 -13.87
C LYS A 204 -14.94 -39.46 -14.26
N THR A 205 -14.16 -38.57 -14.86
CA THR A 205 -12.76 -38.77 -15.16
C THR A 205 -11.96 -37.65 -14.52
N VAL A 206 -10.82 -37.97 -13.90
CA VAL A 206 -9.87 -36.97 -13.43
C VAL A 206 -8.71 -36.92 -14.40
N LEU A 207 -8.40 -35.72 -14.90
CA LEU A 207 -7.22 -35.41 -15.71
C LEU A 207 -6.27 -34.54 -14.88
N SER A 208 -5.08 -35.05 -14.58
CA SER A 208 -3.97 -34.29 -14.02
C SER A 208 -2.96 -34.03 -15.13
N ALA A 209 -2.63 -32.78 -15.42
CA ALA A 209 -1.72 -32.43 -16.50
C ALA A 209 -0.71 -31.37 -16.06
N LYS A 210 0.50 -31.44 -16.62
CA LYS A 210 1.62 -30.55 -16.32
C LYS A 210 2.45 -30.22 -17.55
N THR A 211 2.89 -28.97 -17.65
CA THR A 211 3.85 -28.50 -18.65
C THR A 211 4.97 -27.69 -17.98
N PHE A 212 6.18 -27.86 -18.48
CA PHE A 212 7.39 -27.11 -18.07
C PHE A 212 7.85 -26.13 -19.16
N ASP A 213 7.22 -26.13 -20.32
CA ASP A 213 7.68 -25.48 -21.56
C ASP A 213 6.58 -24.61 -22.20
N ALA A 214 5.80 -23.94 -21.35
CA ALA A 214 4.70 -23.05 -21.73
C ALA A 214 3.70 -23.70 -22.70
N GLY A 215 3.43 -25.00 -22.51
CA GLY A 215 2.40 -25.75 -23.22
C GLY A 215 2.85 -26.39 -24.53
N THR A 216 4.15 -26.35 -24.85
CA THR A 216 4.71 -27.06 -26.01
C THR A 216 4.53 -28.57 -25.85
N THR A 217 4.80 -29.08 -24.65
CA THR A 217 4.56 -30.47 -24.25
C THR A 217 3.82 -30.51 -22.92
N TRP A 218 2.80 -31.36 -22.86
CA TRP A 218 2.10 -31.69 -21.62
C TRP A 218 2.33 -33.17 -21.31
N VAL A 219 2.61 -33.46 -20.05
CA VAL A 219 2.49 -34.82 -19.51
C VAL A 219 1.20 -34.89 -18.72
N TYR A 220 0.45 -35.98 -18.86
CA TYR A 220 -0.80 -36.14 -18.12
C TYR A 220 -1.01 -37.55 -17.59
N ALA A 221 -1.72 -37.63 -16.47
CA ALA A 221 -2.39 -38.83 -16.00
C ALA A 221 -3.90 -38.63 -16.09
N MET A 222 -4.62 -39.64 -16.58
CA MET A 222 -6.07 -39.61 -16.68
C MET A 222 -6.64 -40.95 -16.26
N GLN A 223 -7.69 -40.94 -15.45
CA GLN A 223 -8.34 -42.15 -14.94
C GLN A 223 -9.83 -41.89 -14.67
N GLU A 224 -10.69 -42.89 -14.88
CA GLU A 224 -12.05 -42.92 -14.35
C GLU A 224 -12.08 -42.92 -12.80
N VAL A 225 -13.07 -42.22 -12.23
CA VAL A 225 -13.40 -42.29 -10.80
C VAL A 225 -14.40 -43.41 -10.58
N VAL A 226 -14.02 -44.39 -9.76
CA VAL A 226 -14.85 -45.56 -9.39
C VAL A 226 -15.81 -45.21 -8.25
#